data_AF-A0A835C071-F1
#
_entry.id   AF-A0A835C071-F1
#
_cell.length_a   1.000
_cell.length_b   1.000
_cell.length_c   1.000
_cell.angle_alpha   90.00
_cell.angle_beta   90.00
_cell.angle_gamma   90.00
#
_symmetry.space_group_name_H-M   'P 1'
#
loop_
_entity.id
_entity.type
_entity.pdbx_description
1 polymer ?
#
loop_
_entity_poly.entity_id
_entity_poly.type
_entity_poly.pdbx_seq_one_letter_code
_entity_poly.pdbx_strand_id
1 'polypeptide(L)'
;MARGARLLLVLALLAALLAVVLQFYRLRKPVCLRYLYASSKVVDSGGAIDLQWNRRKVAHTTWNSGVLNTFFLFSVFDVTKGRSHYGPGGGYHHFAGRLQDASRAFVSGNFTGDGLTDSLQGLSSSEVNSIVDWRKFYFERYIFAGKLIGRYYDSQGNPTKYLKGVEIKAKRGAQLLEKQKSEEAKIPSCNSKWSQQEGGQVSTHSTMLSIQT
;
A
#
# COMPACT_ATOMS: atom_id res chain seq x y z
N MET A 1 7.73 2.31 60.06
CA MET A 1 7.54 3.31 58.97
C MET A 1 8.12 2.90 57.61
N ALA A 2 9.22 2.14 57.53
CA ALA A 2 9.86 1.80 56.24
C ALA A 2 9.10 0.83 55.31
N ARG A 3 8.20 -0.02 55.83
CA ARG A 3 7.43 -0.99 55.01
C ARG A 3 6.33 -0.32 54.17
N GLY A 4 5.73 0.77 54.67
CA GLY A 4 4.70 1.52 53.93
C GLY A 4 5.25 2.25 52.71
N ALA A 5 6.45 2.84 52.83
CA ALA A 5 7.11 3.54 51.73
C ALA A 5 7.49 2.61 50.57
N ARG A 6 7.92 1.38 50.87
CA ARG A 6 8.23 0.37 49.85
C ARG A 6 6.99 -0.10 49.10
N LEU A 7 5.86 -0.27 49.80
CA LEU A 7 4.60 -0.65 49.17
C LEU A 7 4.08 0.44 48.23
N LEU A 8 4.16 1.71 48.65
CA LEU A 8 3.76 2.85 47.81
C LEU A 8 4.63 2.99 46.56
N LEU A 9 5.94 2.76 46.67
CA LEU A 9 6.85 2.75 45.52
C LEU A 9 6.53 1.62 44.54
N VAL A 10 6.25 0.41 45.03
CA VAL A 10 5.88 -0.73 44.17
C VAL A 10 4.56 -0.47 43.45
N LEU A 11 3.55 0.06 44.14
CA LEU A 11 2.26 0.40 43.54
C LEU A 11 2.40 1.52 42.49
N ALA A 12 3.23 2.53 42.74
CA ALA A 12 3.50 3.59 41.78
C ALA A 12 4.20 3.07 40.51
N LEU A 13 5.17 2.16 40.66
CA LEU A 13 5.86 1.54 39.52
C LEU A 13 4.92 0.63 38.71
N LEU A 14 4.06 -0.14 39.38
CA LEU A 14 3.05 -0.98 38.71
C LEU A 14 2.02 -0.12 37.95
N ALA A 15 1.57 0.99 38.54
CA ALA A 15 0.67 1.93 37.87
C ALA A 15 1.32 2.59 36.65
N ALA A 16 2.60 2.98 36.76
CA ALA A 16 3.37 3.53 35.64
C ALA A 16 3.56 2.49 34.52
N LEU A 17 3.89 1.25 34.87
CA LEU A 17 4.05 0.17 33.89
C LEU A 17 2.72 -0.16 33.20
N LEU A 18 1.61 -0.20 33.95
CA LEU A 18 0.27 -0.38 33.40
C LEU A 18 -0.10 0.80 32.47
N ALA A 19 0.21 2.03 32.85
CA ALA A 19 -0.02 3.20 32.01
C ALA A 19 0.78 3.13 30.71
N VAL A 20 2.05 2.72 30.76
CA VAL A 20 2.90 2.52 29.58
C VAL A 20 2.35 1.39 28.70
N VAL A 21 1.95 0.25 29.28
CA VAL A 21 1.31 -0.86 28.55
C VAL A 21 0.01 -0.40 27.90
N LEU A 22 -0.85 0.34 28.61
CA LEU A 22 -2.08 0.92 28.06
C LEU A 22 -1.80 1.96 26.96
N GLN A 23 -0.73 2.75 27.10
CA GLN A 23 -0.26 3.68 26.06
C GLN A 23 0.18 2.91 24.81
N PHE A 24 0.96 1.83 24.98
CA PHE A 24 1.36 0.94 23.89
C PHE A 24 0.17 0.21 23.27
N TYR A 25 -0.82 -0.25 24.04
CA TYR A 25 -2.06 -0.84 23.52
C TYR A 25 -2.91 0.19 22.76
N ARG A 26 -2.95 1.45 23.21
CA ARG A 26 -3.62 2.56 22.48
C ARG A 26 -2.89 2.93 21.19
N LEU A 27 -1.56 2.90 21.17
CA LEU A 27 -0.71 3.18 20.01
C LEU A 27 -0.61 1.98 19.04
N ARG A 28 -0.82 0.77 19.55
CA ARG A 28 -0.71 -0.50 18.82
C ARG A 28 -2.08 -1.18 18.74
N LYS A 29 -3.12 -0.42 18.36
CA LYS A 29 -4.36 -1.04 17.89
C LYS A 29 -3.97 -1.98 16.75
N PRO A 30 -4.27 -3.30 16.81
CA PRO A 30 -4.00 -4.17 15.68
C PRO A 30 -4.72 -3.58 14.47
N VAL A 31 -4.07 -3.60 13.31
CA VAL A 31 -4.61 -3.03 12.06
C VAL A 31 -6.02 -3.54 11.77
N CYS A 32 -6.33 -4.79 12.17
CA CYS A 32 -7.67 -5.37 12.14
C CYS A 32 -8.73 -4.58 12.92
N LEU A 33 -8.40 -4.02 14.10
CA LEU A 33 -9.35 -3.22 14.88
C LEU A 33 -9.55 -1.82 14.31
N ARG A 34 -8.57 -1.27 13.57
CA ARG A 34 -8.79 -0.05 12.75
C ARG A 34 -9.73 -0.34 11.60
N TYR A 35 -9.60 -1.51 10.97
CA TYR A 35 -10.51 -1.97 9.92
C TYR A 35 -11.93 -2.20 10.46
N LEU A 36 -12.06 -2.87 11.61
CA LEU A 36 -13.36 -3.10 12.25
C LEU A 36 -13.96 -1.83 12.87
N TYR A 37 -13.15 -0.90 13.40
CA TYR A 37 -13.64 0.40 13.90
C TYR A 37 -14.00 1.35 12.74
N ALA A 38 -13.27 1.33 11.62
CA ALA A 38 -13.69 2.00 10.40
C ALA A 38 -14.96 1.36 9.84
N SER A 39 -15.07 0.03 9.85
CA SER A 39 -16.29 -0.69 9.44
C SER A 39 -17.47 -0.50 10.40
N SER A 40 -17.22 -0.26 11.69
CA SER A 40 -18.23 0.00 12.73
C SER A 40 -18.68 1.47 12.74
N LYS A 41 -17.78 2.44 12.51
CA LYS A 41 -18.13 3.86 12.28
C LYS A 41 -18.83 4.10 10.94
N VAL A 42 -18.79 3.13 10.04
CA VAL A 42 -19.54 3.10 8.76
C VAL A 42 -20.95 2.53 8.95
N VAL A 43 -21.26 1.87 10.07
CA VAL A 43 -22.57 1.23 10.33
C VAL A 43 -23.48 2.06 11.27
N ASP A 44 -23.02 3.19 11.82
CA ASP A 44 -23.73 3.90 12.90
C ASP A 44 -24.25 5.29 12.50
N SER A 45 -24.68 5.44 11.24
CA SER A 45 -25.41 6.63 10.79
C SER A 45 -26.49 6.14 9.84
N GLY A 46 -27.75 6.15 10.30
CA GLY A 46 -28.95 5.65 9.60
C GLY A 46 -29.30 6.41 8.32
N GLY A 47 -28.38 6.40 7.35
CA GLY A 47 -28.56 6.82 5.97
C GLY A 47 -27.55 6.03 5.15
N ALA A 48 -28.03 5.28 4.16
CA ALA A 48 -27.18 4.50 3.28
C ALA A 48 -26.07 5.39 2.69
N ILE A 49 -24.85 5.25 3.20
CA ILE A 49 -23.68 5.90 2.63
C ILE A 49 -23.58 5.38 1.21
N ASP A 50 -23.78 6.26 0.24
CA ASP A 50 -23.55 5.98 -1.16
C ASP A 50 -22.04 5.86 -1.37
N LEU A 51 -21.49 4.70 -0.96
CA LEU A 51 -20.13 4.24 -1.18
C LEU A 51 -19.86 4.01 -2.67
N GLN A 52 -20.89 4.17 -3.51
CA GLN A 52 -20.76 4.14 -4.94
C GLN A 52 -20.48 5.55 -5.47
N TRP A 53 -19.44 5.62 -6.27
CA TRP A 53 -19.08 6.79 -7.02
C TRP A 53 -19.43 6.54 -8.47
N ASN A 54 -20.03 7.54 -9.11
CA ASN A 54 -20.11 7.61 -10.56
C ASN A 54 -19.18 8.75 -11.04
N ARG A 55 -18.85 8.78 -12.34
CA ARG A 55 -17.93 9.80 -12.88
C ARG A 55 -18.42 11.24 -12.65
N ARG A 56 -19.75 11.47 -12.62
CA ARG A 56 -20.33 12.80 -12.33
C ARG A 56 -20.07 13.24 -10.90
N LYS A 57 -20.26 12.34 -9.93
CA LYS A 57 -19.99 12.57 -8.50
C LYS A 57 -18.50 12.87 -8.28
N VAL A 58 -17.60 12.08 -8.89
CA VAL A 58 -16.15 12.34 -8.83
C VAL A 58 -15.82 13.75 -9.34
N ALA A 59 -16.32 14.10 -10.53
CA ALA A 59 -16.07 15.42 -11.11
C ALA A 59 -16.53 16.52 -10.16
N HIS A 60 -17.76 16.44 -9.66
CA HIS A 60 -18.30 17.45 -8.75
C HIS A 60 -17.45 17.63 -7.49
N THR A 61 -17.03 16.54 -6.83
CA THR A 61 -16.23 16.62 -5.59
C THR A 61 -14.83 17.18 -5.83
N THR A 62 -14.19 16.82 -6.94
CA THR A 62 -12.87 17.35 -7.28
C THR A 62 -12.91 18.85 -7.57
N TRP A 63 -13.89 19.30 -8.36
CA TRP A 63 -13.97 20.70 -8.80
C TRP A 63 -14.49 21.64 -7.72
N ASN A 64 -15.42 21.21 -6.86
CA ASN A 64 -16.12 22.11 -5.93
C ASN A 64 -15.60 22.07 -4.49
N SER A 65 -14.89 21.01 -4.09
CA SER A 65 -14.55 20.78 -2.66
C SER A 65 -13.06 20.92 -2.35
N GLY A 66 -12.19 21.04 -3.35
CA GLY A 66 -10.73 21.08 -3.16
C GLY A 66 -10.13 19.76 -2.63
N VAL A 67 -10.92 18.69 -2.59
CA VAL A 67 -10.54 17.35 -2.13
C VAL A 67 -9.77 16.63 -3.22
N LEU A 68 -8.61 16.08 -2.86
CA LEU A 68 -7.76 15.31 -3.77
C LEU A 68 -8.10 13.83 -3.64
N ASN A 69 -8.51 13.20 -4.75
CA ASN A 69 -8.80 11.77 -4.81
C ASN A 69 -7.88 11.07 -5.80
N THR A 70 -7.48 9.85 -5.47
CA THR A 70 -6.81 8.91 -6.40
C THR A 70 -7.57 7.58 -6.46
N PHE A 71 -7.31 6.82 -7.52
CA PHE A 71 -8.04 5.60 -7.86
C PHE A 71 -7.06 4.45 -8.06
N PHE A 72 -7.30 3.31 -7.39
CA PHE A 72 -6.63 2.04 -7.67
C PHE A 72 -7.66 0.92 -7.85
N LEU A 73 -7.73 0.34 -9.04
CA LEU A 73 -8.74 -0.65 -9.43
C LEU A 73 -10.15 -0.15 -9.09
N PHE A 74 -10.39 1.13 -9.38
CA PHE A 74 -11.61 1.89 -9.03
C PHE A 74 -11.96 1.97 -7.53
N SER A 75 -11.07 1.57 -6.61
CA SER A 75 -11.16 1.99 -5.22
C SER A 75 -10.73 3.45 -5.09
N VAL A 76 -11.57 4.28 -4.48
CA VAL A 76 -11.38 5.73 -4.32
C VAL A 76 -10.76 6.01 -2.96
N PHE A 77 -9.68 6.79 -2.95
CA PHE A 77 -9.00 7.20 -1.74
C PHE A 77 -8.86 8.72 -1.67
N ASP A 78 -9.22 9.29 -0.52
CA ASP A 78 -8.95 10.69 -0.20
C ASP A 78 -7.48 10.83 0.21
N VAL A 79 -6.73 11.51 -0.65
CA VAL A 79 -5.29 11.77 -0.51
C VAL A 79 -5.00 13.21 -0.11
N THR A 80 -5.99 13.94 0.38
CA THR A 80 -5.85 15.35 0.79
C THR A 80 -4.79 15.54 1.88
N LYS A 81 -4.58 14.55 2.76
CA LYS A 81 -3.48 14.55 3.74
C LYS A 81 -2.09 14.58 3.10
N GLY A 82 -1.95 14.05 1.88
CA GLY A 82 -0.71 14.01 1.11
C GLY A 82 -0.58 15.16 0.10
N ARG A 83 -1.18 16.33 0.37
CA ARG A 83 -1.25 17.44 -0.60
C ARG A 83 0.10 17.90 -1.16
N SER A 84 1.20 17.76 -0.42
CA SER A 84 2.55 18.03 -0.93
C SER A 84 2.96 17.12 -2.10
N HIS A 85 2.43 15.89 -2.14
CA HIS A 85 2.72 14.89 -3.15
C HIS A 85 1.70 14.92 -4.31
N TYR A 86 0.42 15.08 -3.97
CA TYR A 86 -0.70 14.97 -4.92
C TYR A 86 -1.29 16.30 -5.36
N GLY A 87 -0.98 17.40 -4.66
CA GLY A 87 -1.43 18.74 -5.03
C GLY A 87 -0.62 19.32 -6.20
N PRO A 88 -1.01 20.50 -6.71
CA PRO A 88 -0.26 21.19 -7.75
C PRO A 88 1.23 21.35 -7.40
N GLY A 89 2.11 21.00 -8.33
CA GLY A 89 3.57 21.02 -8.13
C GLY A 89 4.16 19.77 -7.45
N GLY A 90 3.32 18.85 -6.96
CA GLY A 90 3.77 17.57 -6.39
C GLY A 90 4.08 16.52 -7.48
N GLY A 91 5.02 15.62 -7.20
CA GLY A 91 5.44 14.59 -8.18
C GLY A 91 4.33 13.60 -8.58
N TYR A 92 3.28 13.46 -7.76
CA TYR A 92 2.15 12.56 -8.00
C TYR A 92 0.85 13.29 -8.36
N HIS A 93 0.94 14.58 -8.71
CA HIS A 93 -0.22 15.41 -9.02
C HIS A 93 -1.07 14.87 -10.18
N HIS A 94 -0.47 14.12 -11.11
CA HIS A 94 -1.16 13.50 -12.23
C HIS A 94 -2.25 12.50 -11.82
N PHE A 95 -2.16 11.95 -10.61
CA PHE A 95 -3.10 10.98 -10.06
C PHE A 95 -4.26 11.60 -9.29
N ALA A 96 -4.13 12.87 -8.91
CA ALA A 96 -5.07 13.54 -8.04
C ALA A 96 -6.15 14.25 -8.86
N GLY A 97 -7.41 14.09 -8.47
CA GLY A 97 -8.50 14.89 -9.03
C GLY A 97 -8.77 14.61 -10.52
N ARG A 98 -8.49 13.39 -10.99
CA ARG A 98 -8.85 12.95 -12.34
C ARG A 98 -9.94 11.88 -12.30
N LEU A 99 -10.65 11.72 -13.41
CA LEU A 99 -11.72 10.72 -13.58
C LEU A 99 -11.20 9.32 -13.99
N GLN A 100 -9.88 9.11 -13.94
CA GLN A 100 -9.18 7.97 -14.53
C GLN A 100 -8.42 7.18 -13.45
N ASP A 101 -8.28 5.87 -13.66
CA ASP A 101 -7.57 4.98 -12.73
C ASP A 101 -6.06 5.21 -12.80
N ALA A 102 -5.40 5.38 -11.65
CA ALA A 102 -3.95 5.55 -11.58
C ALA A 102 -3.19 4.22 -11.67
N SER A 103 -3.89 3.08 -11.59
CA SER A 103 -3.29 1.74 -11.47
C SER A 103 -2.21 1.44 -12.52
N ARG A 104 -2.50 1.68 -13.80
CA ARG A 104 -1.55 1.37 -14.89
C ARG A 104 -0.38 2.34 -14.90
N ALA A 105 -0.67 3.64 -14.80
CA ALA A 105 0.35 4.69 -14.79
C ALA A 105 1.32 4.53 -13.61
N PHE A 106 0.85 4.04 -12.46
CA PHE A 106 1.69 3.81 -11.29
C PHE A 106 2.80 2.78 -11.55
N VAL A 107 2.48 1.70 -12.25
CA VAL A 107 3.46 0.63 -12.54
C VAL A 107 4.26 0.89 -13.80
N SER A 108 3.63 1.43 -14.84
CA SER A 108 4.32 1.74 -16.09
C SER A 108 5.19 3.01 -16.04
N GLY A 109 4.97 3.90 -15.06
CA GLY A 109 5.59 5.23 -15.03
C GLY A 109 5.12 6.16 -16.15
N ASN A 110 4.15 5.75 -16.96
CA ASN A 110 3.60 6.57 -18.03
C ASN A 110 2.39 7.37 -17.51
N PHE A 111 2.57 8.68 -17.34
CA PHE A 111 1.50 9.58 -16.88
C PHE A 111 0.74 10.29 -18.03
N THR A 112 0.94 9.84 -19.27
CA THR A 112 0.25 10.35 -20.46
C THR A 112 -1.01 9.52 -20.78
N GLY A 113 -1.79 9.93 -21.80
CA GLY A 113 -3.12 9.38 -22.11
C GLY A 113 -3.20 7.85 -22.11
N ASP A 114 -2.21 7.16 -22.69
CA ASP A 114 -2.21 5.70 -22.73
C ASP A 114 -1.97 5.06 -21.36
N GLY A 115 -1.17 5.69 -20.50
CA GLY A 115 -0.90 5.20 -19.15
C GLY A 115 -2.03 5.49 -18.17
N LEU A 116 -2.80 6.56 -18.39
CA LEU A 116 -3.96 6.95 -17.57
C LEU A 116 -5.25 6.23 -18.02
N THR A 117 -5.20 4.91 -18.06
CA THR A 117 -6.31 4.05 -18.45
C THR A 117 -6.69 3.09 -17.33
N ASP A 118 -7.97 2.70 -17.31
CA ASP A 118 -8.48 1.68 -16.39
C ASP A 118 -8.14 0.24 -16.82
N SER A 119 -7.58 0.04 -18.01
CA SER A 119 -7.21 -1.27 -18.53
C SER A 119 -5.84 -1.72 -18.04
N LEU A 120 -5.74 -2.97 -17.56
CA LEU A 120 -4.47 -3.63 -17.22
C LEU A 120 -4.01 -4.62 -18.30
N GLN A 121 -4.58 -4.53 -19.50
CA GLN A 121 -4.18 -5.37 -20.61
C GLN A 121 -2.71 -5.12 -20.96
N GLY A 122 -1.99 -6.18 -21.29
CA GLY A 122 -0.56 -6.13 -21.62
C GLY A 122 0.39 -6.13 -20.40
N LEU A 123 -0.10 -5.87 -19.19
CA LEU A 123 0.74 -5.98 -17.99
C LEU A 123 1.05 -7.44 -17.64
N SER A 124 2.24 -7.71 -17.13
CA SER A 124 2.64 -9.01 -16.59
C SER A 124 1.90 -9.34 -15.28
N SER A 125 1.99 -10.60 -14.83
CA SER A 125 1.41 -10.99 -13.53
C SER A 125 2.08 -10.27 -12.36
N SER A 126 3.39 -10.05 -12.40
CA SER A 126 4.13 -9.36 -11.35
C SER A 126 3.73 -7.88 -11.26
N GLU A 127 3.60 -7.19 -12.40
CA GLU A 127 3.11 -5.81 -12.46
C GLU A 127 1.69 -5.68 -11.90
N VAL A 128 0.79 -6.60 -12.27
CA VAL A 128 -0.58 -6.62 -11.73
C VAL A 128 -0.58 -6.91 -10.22
N ASN A 129 0.33 -7.76 -9.73
CA ASN A 129 0.51 -7.94 -8.30
C ASN A 129 0.93 -6.64 -7.60
N SER A 130 1.90 -5.91 -8.16
CA SER A 130 2.32 -4.60 -7.62
C SER A 130 1.14 -3.62 -7.53
N ILE A 131 0.25 -3.56 -8.52
CA ILE A 131 -0.96 -2.73 -8.46
C ILE A 131 -1.86 -3.10 -7.28
N VAL A 132 -2.09 -4.41 -7.07
CA VAL A 132 -2.91 -4.89 -5.96
C VAL A 132 -2.26 -4.57 -4.61
N ASP A 133 -0.94 -4.66 -4.52
CA ASP A 133 -0.19 -4.30 -3.30
C ASP A 133 -0.22 -2.80 -3.03
N TRP A 134 -0.12 -1.96 -4.06
CA TRP A 134 -0.36 -0.52 -3.93
C TRP A 134 -1.78 -0.23 -3.44
N ARG A 135 -2.79 -0.89 -4.00
CA ARG A 135 -4.17 -0.75 -3.51
C ARG A 135 -4.27 -1.07 -2.01
N LYS A 136 -3.64 -2.16 -1.53
CA LYS A 136 -3.60 -2.50 -0.09
C LYS A 136 -2.90 -1.42 0.73
N PHE A 137 -1.74 -0.94 0.28
CA PHE A 137 -1.02 0.15 0.95
C PHE A 137 -1.90 1.40 1.10
N TYR A 138 -2.69 1.74 0.08
CA TYR A 138 -3.59 2.90 0.15
C TYR A 138 -4.74 2.69 1.14
N PHE A 139 -5.29 1.48 1.25
CA PHE A 139 -6.26 1.14 2.30
C PHE A 139 -5.71 1.33 3.71
N GLU A 140 -4.41 1.14 3.91
CA GLU A 140 -3.77 1.29 5.22
C GLU A 140 -3.40 2.74 5.56
N ARG A 141 -3.09 3.55 4.53
CA ARG A 141 -2.50 4.89 4.69
C ARG A 141 -3.46 6.05 4.47
N TYR A 142 -4.49 5.85 3.65
CA TYR A 142 -5.42 6.91 3.24
C TYR A 142 -6.86 6.58 3.64
N ILE A 143 -7.73 7.59 3.57
CA ILE A 143 -9.14 7.41 3.88
C ILE A 143 -9.81 6.80 2.65
N PHE A 144 -10.43 5.64 2.82
CA PHE A 144 -11.23 5.03 1.76
C PHE A 144 -12.55 5.79 1.59
N ALA A 145 -12.75 6.35 0.41
CA ALA A 145 -13.91 7.19 0.10
C ALA A 145 -15.04 6.42 -0.61
N GLY A 146 -14.74 5.29 -1.24
CA GLY A 146 -15.75 4.44 -1.89
C GLY A 146 -15.22 3.69 -3.11
N LYS A 147 -16.13 3.21 -3.95
CA LYS A 147 -15.84 2.46 -5.18
C LYS A 147 -16.44 3.17 -6.38
N LEU A 148 -15.68 3.33 -7.44
CA LEU A 148 -16.17 3.86 -8.71
C LEU A 148 -16.86 2.75 -9.52
N ILE A 149 -18.10 3.00 -9.92
CA ILE A 149 -18.87 2.10 -10.78
C ILE A 149 -18.20 2.03 -12.16
N GLY A 150 -17.99 0.81 -12.67
CA GLY A 150 -17.52 0.56 -14.03
C GLY A 150 -16.80 -0.78 -14.17
N ARG A 151 -15.57 -0.79 -14.67
CA ARG A 151 -14.86 -2.02 -15.05
C ARG A 151 -14.70 -3.01 -13.90
N TYR A 152 -14.34 -2.53 -12.71
CA TYR A 152 -14.02 -3.38 -11.55
C TYR A 152 -15.18 -3.60 -10.58
N TYR A 153 -16.14 -2.68 -10.53
CA TYR A 153 -17.29 -2.73 -9.65
C TYR A 153 -18.58 -2.44 -10.40
N ASP A 154 -19.64 -3.20 -10.13
CA ASP A 154 -20.97 -2.95 -10.69
C ASP A 154 -21.72 -1.83 -9.95
N SER A 155 -22.95 -1.55 -10.36
CA SER A 155 -23.85 -0.56 -9.74
C SER A 155 -24.39 -0.97 -8.36
N GLN A 156 -23.95 -2.11 -7.83
CA GLN A 156 -24.21 -2.55 -6.45
C GLN A 156 -22.91 -2.53 -5.63
N GLY A 157 -21.77 -2.15 -6.23
CA GLY A 157 -20.45 -2.15 -5.59
C GLY A 157 -19.83 -3.55 -5.46
N ASN A 158 -20.39 -4.57 -6.12
CA ASN A 158 -19.86 -5.92 -6.13
C ASN A 158 -18.70 -6.05 -7.14
N PRO A 159 -17.70 -6.90 -6.85
CA PRO A 159 -16.57 -7.12 -7.74
C PRO A 159 -17.02 -7.81 -9.04
N THR A 160 -16.66 -7.21 -10.17
CA THR A 160 -16.95 -7.78 -11.49
C THR A 160 -16.04 -8.98 -11.80
N LYS A 161 -16.34 -9.71 -12.88
CA LYS A 161 -15.47 -10.76 -13.42
C LYS A 161 -14.05 -10.24 -13.72
N TYR A 162 -13.93 -8.99 -14.16
CA TYR A 162 -12.64 -8.36 -14.43
C TYR A 162 -11.80 -8.23 -13.16
N LEU A 163 -12.38 -7.73 -12.06
CA LEU A 163 -11.66 -7.59 -10.81
C LEU A 163 -11.20 -8.96 -10.26
N LYS A 164 -12.07 -9.97 -10.33
CA LYS A 164 -11.69 -11.35 -9.96
C LYS A 164 -10.52 -11.86 -10.80
N GLY A 165 -10.52 -11.60 -12.10
CA GLY A 165 -9.41 -11.95 -13.00
C GLY A 165 -8.11 -11.24 -12.64
N VAL A 166 -8.18 -9.95 -12.27
CA VAL A 166 -7.03 -9.19 -11.76
C VAL A 166 -6.47 -9.79 -10.49
N GLU A 167 -7.31 -10.18 -9.53
CA GLU A 167 -6.88 -10.79 -8.27
C GLU A 167 -6.22 -12.16 -8.46
N ILE A 168 -6.76 -12.99 -9.37
CA ILE A 168 -6.14 -14.26 -9.75
C ILE A 168 -4.76 -14.01 -10.39
N LYS A 169 -4.69 -13.05 -11.31
CA LYS A 169 -3.45 -12.70 -12.01
C LYS A 169 -2.39 -12.13 -11.06
N ALA A 170 -2.80 -11.32 -10.09
CA ALA A 170 -1.95 -10.80 -9.01
C ALA A 170 -1.44 -11.93 -8.12
N LYS A 171 -2.31 -12.85 -7.69
CA LYS A 171 -1.90 -14.02 -6.89
C LYS A 171 -0.83 -14.85 -7.60
N ARG A 172 -0.97 -15.05 -8.91
CA ARG A 172 0.08 -15.70 -9.72
C ARG A 172 1.38 -14.88 -9.73
N GLY A 173 1.29 -13.56 -9.84
CA GLY A 173 2.45 -12.66 -9.76
C GLY A 173 3.19 -12.77 -8.42
N ALA A 174 2.46 -12.79 -7.31
CA ALA A 174 3.04 -12.98 -5.98
C ALA A 174 3.77 -14.34 -5.86
N GLN A 175 3.17 -15.42 -6.37
CA GLN A 175 3.80 -16.75 -6.39
C GLN A 175 5.07 -16.79 -7.23
N LEU A 176 5.07 -16.13 -8.40
CA LEU A 176 6.27 -16.03 -9.24
C LEU A 176 7.38 -15.25 -8.55
N LEU A 177 7.04 -14.13 -7.91
CA LEU A 177 8.01 -13.33 -7.17
C LEU A 177 8.60 -14.10 -5.97
N GLU A 178 7.78 -14.84 -5.23
CA GLU A 178 8.26 -15.68 -4.14
C GLU A 178 9.18 -16.81 -4.63
N LYS A 179 8.80 -17.45 -5.74
CA LYS A 179 9.64 -18.46 -6.39
C LYS A 179 10.97 -17.87 -6.81
N GLN A 180 10.97 -16.71 -7.47
CA GLN A 180 12.18 -16.00 -7.88
C GLN A 180 13.08 -15.68 -6.67
N LYS A 181 12.53 -15.12 -5.58
CA LYS A 181 13.28 -14.86 -4.34
C LYS A 181 13.88 -16.14 -3.74
N SER A 182 13.13 -17.24 -3.77
CA SER A 182 13.61 -18.54 -3.28
C SER A 182 14.73 -19.12 -4.15
N GLU A 183 14.73 -18.83 -5.45
CA GLU A 183 15.77 -19.23 -6.39
C GLU A 183 17.01 -18.34 -6.23
N GLU A 184 16.83 -17.03 -6.12
CA GLU A 184 17.90 -16.06 -5.83
C GLU A 184 18.57 -16.34 -4.48
N ALA A 185 17.81 -16.75 -3.46
CA ALA A 185 18.36 -17.14 -2.15
C ALA A 185 19.23 -18.41 -2.20
N LYS A 186 19.14 -19.23 -3.26
CA LYS A 186 20.03 -20.37 -3.48
C LYS A 186 21.36 -19.96 -4.12
N ILE A 187 21.46 -18.75 -4.67
CA ILE A 187 22.69 -18.24 -5.28
C ILE A 187 23.64 -17.83 -4.16
N PRO A 188 24.85 -18.43 -4.07
CA PRO A 188 25.80 -18.08 -3.02
C PRO A 188 26.23 -16.62 -3.13
N SER A 189 26.52 -15.99 -1.99
CA SER A 189 27.03 -14.62 -1.97
C SER A 189 28.36 -14.52 -2.73
N CYS A 190 28.45 -13.51 -3.59
CA CYS A 190 29.64 -13.17 -4.36
C CYS A 190 30.38 -12.05 -3.64
N ASN A 191 31.57 -12.36 -3.12
CA ASN A 191 32.46 -11.40 -2.48
C ASN A 191 33.52 -10.97 -3.48
N SER A 192 33.44 -9.71 -3.94
CA SER A 192 34.52 -9.05 -4.68
C SER A 192 35.41 -8.26 -3.71
N LYS A 193 36.71 -8.55 -3.70
CA LYS A 193 37.75 -7.81 -2.99
C LYS A 193 38.70 -7.19 -4.02
N TRP A 194 39.15 -5.97 -3.81
CA TRP A 194 40.14 -5.33 -4.68
C TRP A 194 41.27 -4.72 -3.87
N SER A 195 42.51 -4.85 -4.35
CA SER A 195 43.66 -4.12 -3.81
C SER A 195 44.62 -3.70 -4.93
N GLN A 196 45.37 -2.62 -4.72
CA GLN A 196 46.39 -2.15 -5.68
C GLN A 196 47.51 -3.16 -5.92
N GLN A 197 47.81 -4.02 -4.93
CA GLN A 197 48.91 -4.97 -4.97
C GLN A 197 48.50 -6.33 -5.57
N GLU A 198 47.25 -6.75 -5.40
CA GLU A 198 46.77 -8.09 -5.79
C GLU A 198 45.72 -8.07 -6.92
N GLY A 199 45.28 -6.89 -7.37
CA GLY A 199 44.22 -6.75 -8.37
C GLY A 199 42.82 -7.04 -7.81
N GLY A 200 41.87 -7.34 -8.69
CA GLY A 200 40.49 -7.70 -8.33
C GLY A 200 40.33 -9.20 -8.12
N GLN A 201 39.86 -9.61 -6.93
CA GLN A 201 39.54 -10.98 -6.58
C GLN A 201 38.03 -11.14 -6.41
N VAL A 202 37.45 -12.18 -7.02
CA VAL A 202 36.04 -12.54 -6.84
C VAL A 202 35.98 -13.95 -6.27
N SER A 203 35.28 -14.10 -5.15
CA SER A 203 35.05 -15.40 -4.52
C SER A 203 33.56 -15.62 -4.33
N THR A 204 33.09 -16.84 -4.59
CA THR A 204 31.77 -17.30 -4.15
C THR A 204 31.97 -18.20 -2.95
N HIS A 205 30.98 -18.31 -2.06
CA HIS A 205 31.05 -19.09 -0.83
C HIS A 205 31.40 -20.60 -1.03
N SER A 206 31.50 -21.09 -2.27
CA SER A 206 31.82 -22.49 -2.58
C SER A 206 33.09 -22.73 -3.40
N THR A 207 33.75 -21.75 -4.00
CA THR A 207 35.04 -21.97 -4.69
C THR A 207 35.79 -20.65 -4.95
N MET A 208 37.07 -20.59 -4.59
CA MET A 208 37.98 -19.52 -5.07
C MET A 208 38.42 -19.86 -6.50
N LEU A 209 37.98 -19.05 -7.47
CA LEU A 209 38.56 -19.02 -8.81
C LEU A 209 39.41 -17.75 -8.92
N SER A 210 40.72 -17.93 -8.97
CA SER A 210 41.66 -16.83 -9.18
C SER A 210 41.71 -16.52 -10.69
N ILE A 211 41.31 -15.31 -11.09
CA ILE A 211 41.47 -14.83 -12.46
C ILE A 211 42.75 -14.00 -12.47
N GLN A 212 43.83 -14.57 -13.02
CA GLN A 212 45.04 -13.81 -13.34
C GLN A 212 44.86 -13.18 -14.72
N THR A 213 44.87 -11.85 -14.76
CA THR A 213 44.99 -11.05 -15.99
C THR A 213 46.44 -10.91 -16.41
#